data_AF-A0A9N9PU14-F1
#
_entry.id   AF-A0A9N9PU14-F1
#
_cell.length_a   1.000
_cell.length_b   1.000
_cell.length_c   1.000
_cell.angle_alpha   90.00
_cell.angle_beta   90.00
_cell.angle_gamma   90.00
#
_symmetry.space_group_name_H-M   'P 1'
#
loop_
_entity.id
_entity.type
_entity.pdbx_description
1 polymer ?
#
loop_
_entity_poly.entity_id
_entity_poly.type
_entity_poly.pdbx_seq_one_letter_code
_entity_poly.pdbx_strand_id
1 'polypeptide(L)'
;MAIMTTFLLLLGSVLSLFSVVNGGNHLWERPFIATNNDTHHHSIHKRQLVIVPGDGVAIWPSRTLKYCFKDKQSGDKMGASFVSAMTVWWGSGLPQGEDGFKIELVKDSQCRKNRKDVLLITYNADGILTSSVGKISADPSKGIDGPFIYVQAV
;
A
#
# COMPACT_ATOMS: atom_id res chain seq x y z
N MET A 1 -4.82 -29.68 -41.93
CA MET A 1 -4.92 -29.75 -40.45
C MET A 1 -3.72 -29.14 -39.71
N ALA A 2 -2.53 -28.99 -40.32
CA ALA A 2 -1.35 -28.43 -39.65
C ALA A 2 -1.34 -26.90 -39.46
N ILE A 3 -2.09 -26.16 -40.28
CA ILE A 3 -2.09 -24.67 -40.29
C ILE A 3 -2.85 -24.08 -39.08
N MET A 4 -3.84 -24.81 -38.56
CA MET A 4 -4.68 -24.32 -37.45
C MET A 4 -3.97 -24.40 -36.10
N THR A 5 -3.09 -25.39 -35.92
CA THR A 5 -2.28 -25.59 -34.72
C THR A 5 -1.18 -24.53 -34.57
N THR A 6 -0.55 -24.09 -35.66
CA THR A 6 0.47 -23.03 -35.63
C THR A 6 -0.14 -21.67 -35.30
N PHE A 7 -1.35 -21.37 -35.77
CA PHE A 7 -2.04 -20.11 -35.48
C PHE A 7 -2.42 -19.97 -33.99
N LEU A 8 -2.87 -21.07 -33.36
CA LEU A 8 -3.21 -21.09 -31.94
C LEU A 8 -1.98 -20.92 -31.03
N LEU A 9 -0.84 -21.52 -31.41
CA LEU A 9 0.41 -21.36 -30.66
C LEU A 9 0.94 -19.93 -30.75
N LEU A 10 0.89 -19.30 -31.92
CA LEU A 10 1.27 -17.89 -32.11
C LEU A 10 0.39 -16.94 -31.29
N LEU A 11 -0.92 -17.16 -31.24
CA LEU A 11 -1.85 -16.34 -30.45
C LEU A 11 -1.56 -16.43 -28.94
N GLY A 12 -1.23 -17.62 -28.44
CA GLY A 12 -0.87 -17.85 -27.03
C GLY A 12 0.43 -17.16 -26.60
N SER A 13 1.43 -17.11 -27.49
CA SER A 13 2.68 -16.40 -27.23
C SER A 13 2.56 -14.87 -27.27
N VAL A 14 1.59 -14.31 -28.01
CA VAL A 14 1.37 -12.84 -28.04
C VAL A 14 0.65 -12.37 -26.78
N LEU A 15 -0.24 -13.19 -26.20
CA LEU A 15 -0.97 -12.85 -24.98
C LEU A 15 -0.13 -12.93 -23.70
N SER A 16 1.03 -13.58 -23.74
CA SER A 16 1.92 -13.76 -22.57
C SER A 16 2.98 -12.65 -22.42
N LEU A 17 3.06 -11.70 -23.37
CA LEU A 17 4.09 -10.64 -23.39
C LEU A 17 3.63 -9.30 -22.78
N PHE A 18 2.38 -9.17 -22.32
CA PHE A 18 1.84 -7.88 -21.84
C PHE A 18 1.38 -7.90 -20.38
N SER A 19 2.18 -8.46 -19.48
CA SER A 19 2.04 -8.17 -18.04
C SER A 19 3.12 -7.18 -17.59
N VAL A 20 3.14 -5.99 -18.21
CA VAL A 20 3.81 -4.83 -17.59
C VAL A 20 2.91 -4.32 -16.48
N VAL A 21 3.02 -4.93 -15.30
CA VAL A 21 2.43 -4.39 -14.07
C VAL A 21 3.16 -3.09 -13.78
N ASN A 22 2.61 -1.98 -14.26
CA ASN A 22 3.09 -0.66 -13.90
C ASN A 22 2.49 -0.29 -12.54
N GLY A 23 3.08 -0.81 -11.46
CA GLY A 23 2.73 -0.46 -10.08
C GLY A 23 3.09 0.98 -9.67
N GLY A 24 3.27 1.87 -10.64
CA GLY A 24 3.59 3.28 -10.46
C GLY A 24 2.33 4.13 -10.59
N ASN A 25 2.10 5.04 -9.64
CA ASN A 25 1.06 6.06 -9.75
C ASN A 25 1.71 7.43 -9.55
N HIS A 26 1.42 8.35 -10.46
CA HIS A 26 1.86 9.74 -10.42
C HIS A 26 1.54 10.47 -9.10
N LEU A 27 0.59 9.96 -8.29
CA LEU A 27 0.25 10.50 -6.97
C LEU A 27 1.31 10.22 -5.87
N TRP A 28 2.18 9.21 -6.03
CA TRP A 28 3.25 8.89 -5.06
C TRP A 28 4.62 8.69 -5.70
N GLU A 29 4.69 8.63 -7.01
CA GLU A 29 5.93 8.86 -7.74
C GLU A 29 6.22 10.36 -7.69
N ARG A 30 7.41 10.76 -7.21
CA ARG A 30 7.80 12.18 -7.27
C ARG A 30 7.65 12.66 -8.71
N PRO A 31 7.04 13.83 -8.97
CA PRO A 31 7.07 14.41 -10.29
C PRO A 31 8.54 14.47 -10.73
N PHE A 32 8.82 13.94 -11.91
CA PHE A 32 10.16 13.96 -12.47
C PHE A 32 10.51 15.42 -12.78
N ILE A 33 11.04 16.14 -11.80
CA ILE A 33 11.63 17.45 -12.02
C ILE A 33 12.96 17.14 -12.70
N ALA A 34 12.98 17.23 -14.03
CA ALA A 34 14.22 17.22 -14.80
C ALA A 34 15.01 18.48 -14.42
N THR A 35 15.83 18.38 -13.38
CA THR A 35 16.91 19.34 -13.16
C THR A 35 17.93 19.08 -14.25
N ASN A 36 17.95 19.93 -15.28
CA ASN A 36 18.74 19.84 -16.51
C ASN A 36 20.28 19.86 -16.34
N ASN A 37 20.83 19.39 -15.22
CA ASN A 37 22.27 19.40 -14.96
C ASN A 37 22.86 18.07 -14.47
N ASP A 38 22.06 17.01 -14.26
CA ASP A 38 22.60 15.69 -13.96
C ASP A 38 22.74 14.87 -15.24
N THR A 39 23.96 14.87 -15.79
CA THR A 39 24.42 13.92 -16.83
C THR A 39 24.53 12.48 -16.33
N HIS A 40 24.25 12.24 -15.05
CA HIS A 40 24.08 10.92 -14.49
C HIS A 40 22.59 10.54 -14.48
N HIS A 41 22.16 9.87 -15.56
CA HIS A 41 20.95 9.05 -15.57
C HIS A 41 21.08 7.90 -14.55
N HIS A 42 21.02 8.23 -13.26
CA HIS A 42 20.70 7.24 -12.25
C HIS A 42 19.21 7.01 -12.35
N SER A 43 18.83 6.01 -13.15
CA SER A 43 17.54 5.35 -13.01
C SER A 43 17.38 5.07 -11.52
N ILE A 44 16.47 5.78 -10.85
CA ILE A 44 16.07 5.43 -9.49
C ILE A 44 15.42 4.06 -9.66
N HIS A 45 16.19 3.00 -9.50
CA HIS A 45 15.69 1.64 -9.54
C HIS A 45 14.52 1.60 -8.57
N LYS A 46 13.34 1.12 -9.02
CA LYS A 46 12.15 0.93 -8.18
C LYS A 46 12.60 0.24 -6.90
N ARG A 47 12.74 1.00 -5.81
CA ARG A 47 13.17 0.45 -4.52
C ARG A 47 11.97 -0.26 -3.95
N GLN A 48 11.90 -1.57 -4.15
CA GLN A 48 10.97 -2.40 -3.41
C GLN A 48 11.40 -2.35 -1.95
N LEU A 49 10.60 -1.68 -1.11
CA LEU A 49 10.78 -1.73 0.34
C LEU A 49 10.29 -3.09 0.83
N VAL A 50 11.19 -4.07 0.89
CA VAL A 50 10.89 -5.35 1.54
C VAL A 50 11.14 -5.18 3.02
N ILE A 51 10.06 -5.15 3.80
CA ILE A 51 10.14 -5.18 5.25
C ILE A 51 10.25 -6.64 5.67
N VAL A 52 11.44 -7.04 6.13
CA VAL A 52 11.61 -8.30 6.87
C VAL A 52 11.24 -8.00 8.33
N PRO A 53 10.19 -8.60 8.89
CA PRO A 53 9.82 -8.36 10.28
C PRO A 53 10.97 -8.81 11.19
N GLY A 54 11.50 -7.89 12.01
CA GLY A 54 12.42 -8.23 13.08
C GLY A 54 11.69 -8.76 14.31
N ASP A 55 12.44 -9.17 15.32
CA ASP A 55 11.89 -9.63 16.61
C ASP A 55 10.95 -8.55 17.19
N GLY A 56 9.69 -8.93 17.44
CA GLY A 56 8.67 -8.05 18.01
C GLY A 56 7.71 -7.38 17.01
N VAL A 57 7.88 -7.59 15.70
CA VAL A 57 6.92 -7.15 14.67
C VAL A 57 6.08 -8.34 14.19
N ALA A 58 4.77 -8.31 14.44
CA ALA A 58 3.87 -9.33 13.93
C ALA A 58 3.35 -8.97 12.53
N ILE A 59 3.30 -9.98 11.66
CA ILE A 59 2.54 -9.90 10.40
C ILE A 59 1.05 -9.84 10.74
N TRP A 60 0.27 -9.13 9.94
CA TRP A 60 -1.19 -9.11 10.08
C TRP A 60 -1.74 -10.55 9.92
N PRO A 61 -2.39 -11.12 10.96
CA PRO A 61 -2.82 -12.52 10.93
C PRO A 61 -4.06 -12.74 10.05
N SER A 62 -4.76 -11.66 9.72
CA SER A 62 -5.95 -11.66 8.87
C SER A 62 -5.63 -10.98 7.55
N ARG A 63 -6.21 -11.50 6.46
CA ARG A 63 -6.24 -10.82 5.16
C ARG A 63 -7.13 -9.57 5.18
N THR A 64 -7.85 -9.33 6.27
CA THR A 64 -8.63 -8.11 6.51
C THR A 64 -7.83 -7.12 7.35
N LEU A 65 -7.42 -6.02 6.73
CA LEU A 65 -6.81 -4.89 7.43
C LEU A 65 -7.91 -3.95 7.93
N LYS A 66 -8.16 -3.96 9.24
CA LYS A 66 -9.05 -3.01 9.88
C LYS A 66 -8.33 -1.68 10.05
N TYR A 67 -8.98 -0.58 9.70
CA TYR A 67 -8.40 0.76 9.81
C TYR A 67 -9.41 1.78 10.33
N CYS A 68 -8.89 2.88 10.87
CA CYS A 68 -9.65 4.03 11.31
C CYS A 68 -8.86 5.31 11.04
N PHE A 69 -9.56 6.44 11.03
CA PHE A 69 -8.94 7.75 11.00
C PHE A 69 -8.80 8.30 12.42
N LYS A 70 -7.73 9.07 12.66
CA LYS A 70 -7.54 9.76 13.94
C LYS A 70 -8.67 10.74 14.24
N ASP A 71 -9.13 11.45 13.21
CA ASP A 71 -10.15 12.47 13.27
C ASP A 71 -10.85 12.62 11.92
N LYS A 72 -11.93 13.43 11.89
CA LYS A 72 -12.68 13.72 10.66
C LYS A 72 -11.80 14.31 9.57
N GLN A 73 -10.88 15.21 9.92
CA GLN A 73 -9.97 15.84 8.96
C GLN A 73 -9.10 14.79 8.25
N SER A 74 -8.56 13.83 9.00
CA SER A 74 -7.80 12.71 8.45
C SER A 74 -8.64 11.88 7.50
N GLY A 75 -9.91 11.62 7.85
CA GLY A 75 -10.85 10.93 6.96
C GLY A 75 -11.15 11.70 5.68
N ASP A 76 -11.44 12.99 5.78
CA ASP A 76 -11.77 13.85 4.64
C ASP A 76 -10.57 13.99 3.69
N LYS A 77 -9.34 14.10 4.22
CA LYS A 77 -8.12 14.30 3.43
C LYS A 77 -7.55 13.00 2.86
N MET A 78 -7.60 11.90 3.61
CA MET A 78 -6.91 10.66 3.23
C MET A 78 -7.85 9.56 2.75
N GLY A 79 -9.15 9.65 2.99
CA GLY A 79 -10.10 8.56 2.72
C GLY A 79 -10.04 8.03 1.30
N ALA A 80 -10.17 8.92 0.32
CA ALA A 80 -10.12 8.55 -1.10
C ALA A 80 -8.75 8.00 -1.51
N SER A 81 -7.67 8.65 -1.08
CA SER A 81 -6.29 8.25 -1.42
C SER A 81 -5.91 6.90 -0.82
N PHE A 82 -6.32 6.62 0.42
CA PHE A 82 -6.05 5.36 1.09
C PHE A 82 -6.76 4.18 0.40
N VAL A 83 -8.03 4.37 0.04
CA VAL A 83 -8.79 3.35 -0.72
C VAL A 83 -8.16 3.16 -2.12
N SER A 84 -7.78 4.26 -2.78
CA SER A 84 -7.14 4.20 -4.10
C SER A 84 -5.78 3.49 -4.08
N ALA A 85 -5.02 3.62 -3.00
CA ALA A 85 -3.76 2.90 -2.83
C ALA A 85 -4.00 1.38 -2.85
N MET A 86 -5.04 0.87 -2.17
CA MET A 86 -5.40 -0.55 -2.22
C MET A 86 -5.76 -1.03 -3.62
N THR A 87 -6.45 -0.20 -4.41
CA THR A 87 -6.74 -0.51 -5.81
C THR A 87 -5.46 -0.74 -6.62
N VAL A 88 -4.37 -0.03 -6.33
CA VAL A 88 -3.10 -0.28 -7.02
C VAL A 88 -2.46 -1.59 -6.61
N TRP A 89 -2.50 -1.95 -5.32
CA TRP A 89 -2.03 -3.27 -4.88
C TRP A 89 -2.79 -4.41 -5.55
N TRP A 90 -4.11 -4.29 -5.58
CA TRP A 90 -5.02 -5.18 -6.27
C TRP A 90 -4.75 -5.28 -7.78
N GLY A 91 -4.58 -4.15 -8.46
CA GLY A 91 -4.20 -4.10 -9.87
C GLY A 91 -2.79 -4.66 -10.14
N SER A 92 -1.96 -4.75 -9.10
CA SER A 92 -0.62 -5.34 -9.16
C SER A 92 -0.57 -6.83 -8.81
N GLY A 93 -1.74 -7.48 -8.68
CA GLY A 93 -1.84 -8.92 -8.46
C GLY A 93 -2.06 -9.34 -7.00
N LEU A 94 -2.31 -8.40 -6.08
CA LEU A 94 -2.74 -8.75 -4.73
C LEU A 94 -4.14 -9.42 -4.80
N PRO A 95 -4.32 -10.64 -4.24
CA PRO A 95 -5.61 -11.33 -4.30
C PRO A 95 -6.76 -10.51 -3.71
N GLN A 96 -7.93 -10.55 -4.36
CA GLN A 96 -9.15 -9.84 -4.00
C GLN A 96 -10.29 -10.81 -3.67
N GLY A 97 -11.38 -10.29 -3.10
CA GLY A 97 -12.60 -11.06 -2.84
C GLY A 97 -12.59 -11.75 -1.47
N GLU A 98 -13.42 -12.79 -1.33
CA GLU A 98 -13.65 -13.47 -0.05
C GLU A 98 -12.38 -14.09 0.54
N ASP A 99 -11.53 -14.67 -0.33
CA ASP A 99 -10.24 -15.25 0.03
C ASP A 99 -9.07 -14.25 -0.10
N GLY A 100 -9.33 -13.03 -0.54
CA GLY A 100 -8.31 -12.02 -0.83
C GLY A 100 -8.00 -11.08 0.34
N PHE A 101 -7.09 -10.15 0.07
CA PHE A 101 -6.80 -9.03 0.96
C PHE A 101 -7.86 -7.95 0.83
N LYS A 102 -8.41 -7.51 1.97
CA LYS A 102 -9.46 -6.48 2.06
C LYS A 102 -9.15 -5.47 3.15
N ILE A 103 -9.70 -4.27 3.00
CA ILE A 103 -9.67 -3.22 4.01
C ILE A 103 -11.07 -3.00 4.59
N GLU A 104 -11.14 -2.73 5.89
CA GLU A 104 -12.41 -2.50 6.61
C GLU A 104 -12.28 -1.24 7.47
N LEU A 105 -13.08 -0.22 7.16
CA LEU A 105 -13.20 0.96 8.00
C LEU A 105 -14.01 0.61 9.25
N VAL A 106 -13.41 0.79 10.43
CA VAL A 106 -14.07 0.55 11.71
C VAL A 106 -14.48 1.86 12.38
N LYS A 107 -15.47 1.79 13.29
CA LYS A 107 -15.89 2.93 14.10
C LYS A 107 -14.79 3.37 15.07
N ASP A 108 -14.75 4.66 15.41
CA ASP A 108 -13.81 5.24 16.39
C ASP A 108 -13.77 4.51 17.74
N SER A 109 -14.93 4.03 18.21
CA SER A 109 -15.01 3.27 19.46
C SER A 109 -14.25 1.94 19.38
N GLN A 110 -14.31 1.27 18.23
CA GLN A 110 -13.58 0.02 17.97
C GLN A 110 -12.09 0.30 17.75
N CYS A 111 -11.78 1.39 17.04
CA CYS A 111 -10.41 1.88 16.86
C CYS A 111 -9.70 2.05 18.21
N ARG A 112 -10.33 2.74 19.17
CA ARG A 112 -9.78 2.97 20.52
C ARG A 112 -9.68 1.68 21.35
N LYS A 113 -10.71 0.84 21.33
CA LYS A 113 -10.73 -0.40 22.15
C LYS A 113 -9.75 -1.47 21.67
N ASN A 114 -9.50 -1.54 20.36
CA ASN A 114 -8.70 -2.59 19.72
C ASN A 114 -7.48 -2.02 19.01
N ARG A 115 -6.82 -1.00 19.57
CA ARG A 115 -5.74 -0.29 18.87
C ARG A 115 -4.62 -1.20 18.35
N LYS A 116 -4.29 -2.27 19.07
CA LYS A 116 -3.30 -3.29 18.64
C LYS A 116 -3.66 -4.01 17.33
N ASP A 117 -4.94 -4.04 16.95
CA ASP A 117 -5.50 -4.78 15.81
C ASP A 117 -6.11 -3.87 14.74
N VAL A 118 -5.92 -2.55 14.85
CA VAL A 118 -6.50 -1.56 13.92
C VAL A 118 -5.43 -0.57 13.50
N LEU A 119 -5.25 -0.36 12.20
CA LEU A 119 -4.35 0.65 11.65
C LEU A 119 -4.96 2.06 11.85
N LEU A 120 -4.24 2.92 12.57
CA LEU A 120 -4.63 4.32 12.73
C LEU A 120 -4.01 5.19 11.63
N ILE A 121 -4.85 5.86 10.84
CA ILE A 121 -4.44 6.78 9.78
C ILE A 121 -4.55 8.21 10.27
N THR A 122 -3.46 8.94 10.22
CA THR A 122 -3.38 10.35 10.60
C THR A 122 -2.95 11.18 9.41
N TYR A 123 -3.71 12.24 9.10
CA TYR A 123 -3.27 13.27 8.19
C TYR A 123 -2.21 14.14 8.88
N ASN A 124 -1.10 14.37 8.20
CA ASN A 124 -0.04 15.26 8.65
C ASN A 124 0.19 16.38 7.62
N ALA A 125 0.03 17.62 8.04
CA ALA A 125 0.28 18.80 7.21
C ALA A 125 1.78 19.08 7.03
N ASP A 126 2.64 18.58 7.92
CA ASP A 126 4.09 18.83 7.90
C ASP A 126 4.82 18.03 6.79
N GLY A 127 4.10 17.18 6.05
CA GLY A 127 4.66 16.36 4.97
C GLY A 127 5.56 15.20 5.44
N ILE A 128 5.63 14.95 6.75
CA ILE A 128 6.40 13.84 7.29
C ILE A 128 5.59 12.55 7.15
N LEU A 129 6.08 11.67 6.26
CA LEU A 129 5.57 10.31 6.11
C LEU A 129 6.26 9.40 7.13
N THR A 130 5.46 8.79 8.01
CA THR A 130 5.97 7.79 8.95
C THR A 130 4.93 6.70 9.19
N SER A 131 5.36 5.48 9.37
CA SER A 131 4.47 4.34 9.60
C SER A 131 5.14 3.32 10.52
N SER A 132 4.31 2.55 11.21
CA SER A 132 4.76 1.35 11.89
C SER A 132 5.18 0.27 10.89
N VAL A 133 6.24 -0.48 11.19
CA VAL A 133 6.82 -1.56 10.35
C VAL A 133 5.94 -2.83 10.31
N GLY A 134 4.73 -2.79 10.86
CA GLY A 134 3.79 -3.91 10.93
C GLY A 134 2.87 -3.79 12.14
N LYS A 135 2.35 -4.92 12.63
CA LYS A 135 1.60 -4.94 13.88
C LYS A 135 2.58 -4.89 15.05
N ILE A 136 2.74 -3.69 15.61
CA ILE A 136 3.56 -3.49 16.81
C ILE A 136 2.68 -3.81 18.03
N SER A 137 3.21 -4.61 18.97
CA SER A 137 2.55 -4.82 20.25
C SER A 137 2.36 -3.48 20.95
N ALA A 138 1.14 -3.18 21.39
CA ALA A 138 0.87 -1.97 22.14
C ALA A 138 1.68 -1.99 23.44
N ASP A 139 2.48 -0.95 23.65
CA ASP A 139 3.29 -0.74 24.85
C ASP A 139 2.94 0.64 25.43
N PRO A 140 2.02 0.70 26.41
CA PRO A 140 1.62 1.94 27.05
C PRO A 140 2.79 2.68 27.70
N SER A 141 3.83 1.97 28.13
CA SER A 141 5.01 2.58 28.78
C SER A 141 5.87 3.39 27.79
N LYS A 142 5.75 3.08 26.50
CA LYS A 142 6.45 3.77 25.40
C LYS A 142 5.53 4.68 24.58
N GLY A 143 4.27 4.83 24.99
CA GLY A 143 3.25 5.56 24.23
C GLY A 143 2.93 4.92 22.88
N ILE A 144 3.20 3.62 22.71
CA ILE A 144 2.93 2.89 21.46
C ILE A 144 1.55 2.25 21.61
N ASP A 145 0.53 2.85 21.02
CA ASP A 145 -0.83 2.30 21.10
C ASP A 145 -1.12 1.21 20.05
N GLY A 146 -0.21 0.96 19.12
CA GLY A 146 -0.39 -0.04 18.06
C GLY A 146 -0.02 0.51 16.68
N PRO A 147 -0.40 -0.19 15.59
CA PRO A 147 -0.03 0.22 14.24
C PRO A 147 -0.60 1.59 13.86
N PHE A 148 0.19 2.34 13.10
CA PHE A 148 -0.13 3.70 12.66
C PHE A 148 0.50 4.04 11.31
N ILE A 149 -0.09 5.03 10.64
CA ILE A 149 0.50 5.72 9.49
C ILE A 149 0.19 7.22 9.58
N TYR A 150 1.20 8.04 9.32
CA TYR A 150 1.10 9.48 9.12
C TYR A 150 1.35 9.73 7.65
N VAL A 151 0.38 10.39 7.02
CA VAL A 151 0.35 10.56 5.56
C VAL A 151 -0.05 11.99 5.23
N GLN A 152 0.51 12.48 4.13
CA GLN A 152 0.15 13.75 3.54
C GLN A 152 -0.78 13.50 2.35
N ALA A 153 -1.83 14.32 2.22
CA ALA A 153 -2.59 14.44 1.00
C ALA A 153 -1.87 15.45 0.09
N VAL A 154 -1.52 15.01 -1.12
CA VAL A 154 -0.93 15.84 -2.19
C VAL A 154 -2.02 16.59 -2.93
#